data_AF-A0A7W1YSW0-F1
#
_entry.id   AF-A0A7W1YSW0-F1
#
_cell.length_a   1.000
_cell.length_b   1.000
_cell.length_c   1.000
_cell.angle_alpha   90.00
_cell.angle_beta   90.00
_cell.angle_gamma   90.00
#
_symmetry.space_group_name_H-M   'P 1'
#
loop_
_entity.id
_entity.type
_entity.pdbx_description
1 polymer ?
#
loop_
_entity_poly.entity_id
_entity_poly.type
_entity_poly.pdbx_seq_one_letter_code
_entity_poly.pdbx_strand_id
1 'polypeptide(L)'
;TYTKVNAILNQKDTPEGQRLREEYRELVPMFELMGELFEVLNAARRRRGSIDFDMRESKLMLDDEGMVEAIIATERNVAHRLIEEFMLLANETVAGHLDSNNVPSLYRIHEEPDPVKVEAFEEFISSFGYSLTAPSNNLHPKHFQKLIDKMKGTPEERPIATLMLRTMQKARYDPANLGHFGLAADTYTHFTSPIRRYPDLVVHRALRESRRPMTEARREELTDDLPEIARHTSERERRAADAEREIVQWKKVRFMADKVGDEFDGYVTGVSAFGLYVELIEHFVEGLVHVSTMADDYYRFIERQHILRGENSSRVFRLGDRVRVQVIRVDMERRQLDLGIADILNAIRETEENRGPRRSKAKPRDEARAHGVPARQGKGPGKGKAPAKGGRPGKRERAFKKAVKGRRQR
;
A
#
# COMPACT_ATOMS: atom_id res chain seq x y z
N THR A 1 -29.25 3.77 -5.38
CA THR A 1 -27.78 3.57 -5.34
C THR A 1 -27.13 4.76 -4.66
N TYR A 2 -25.89 4.63 -4.18
CA TYR A 2 -25.17 5.75 -3.55
C TYR A 2 -25.07 6.98 -4.46
N THR A 3 -24.81 6.79 -5.77
CA THR A 3 -24.78 7.87 -6.75
C THR A 3 -26.09 8.64 -6.82
N LYS A 4 -27.23 7.93 -6.91
CA LYS A 4 -28.57 8.55 -6.95
C LYS A 4 -28.88 9.34 -5.68
N VAL A 5 -28.58 8.76 -4.50
CA VAL A 5 -28.82 9.43 -3.22
C VAL A 5 -27.94 10.68 -3.07
N ASN A 6 -26.67 10.60 -3.47
CA ASN A 6 -25.78 11.76 -3.47
C ASN A 6 -26.30 12.87 -4.41
N ALA A 7 -26.82 12.51 -5.59
CA ALA A 7 -27.42 13.48 -6.50
C ALA A 7 -28.67 14.15 -5.90
N ILE A 8 -29.55 13.38 -5.26
CA ILE A 8 -30.75 13.88 -4.58
C ILE A 8 -30.42 14.86 -3.44
N LEU A 9 -29.31 14.62 -2.71
CA LEU A 9 -28.93 15.40 -1.52
C LEU A 9 -28.04 16.59 -1.84
N ASN A 10 -26.99 16.41 -2.65
CA ASN A 10 -25.93 17.41 -2.86
C ASN A 10 -25.95 18.07 -4.24
N GLN A 11 -26.73 17.55 -5.19
CA GLN A 11 -26.79 18.07 -6.56
C GLN A 11 -28.22 18.51 -6.90
N LYS A 12 -28.92 19.11 -5.92
CA LYS A 12 -30.34 19.46 -6.02
C LYS A 12 -30.66 20.36 -7.22
N ASP A 13 -29.70 21.19 -7.61
CA ASP A 13 -29.84 22.18 -8.69
C ASP A 13 -29.45 21.64 -10.07
N THR A 14 -28.91 20.42 -10.17
CA THR A 14 -28.56 19.85 -11.46
C THR A 14 -29.80 19.25 -12.14
N PRO A 15 -29.86 19.21 -13.49
CA PRO A 15 -30.96 18.54 -14.20
C PRO A 15 -31.15 17.09 -13.77
N GLU A 16 -30.06 16.40 -13.45
CA GLU A 16 -30.10 15.03 -12.94
C GLU A 16 -30.70 14.95 -11.54
N GLY A 17 -30.27 15.83 -10.62
CA GLY A 17 -30.81 15.90 -9.26
C GLY A 17 -32.30 16.21 -9.24
N GLN A 18 -32.75 17.19 -10.04
CA GLN A 18 -34.17 17.53 -10.17
C GLN A 18 -35.00 16.35 -10.69
N ARG A 19 -34.52 15.68 -11.76
CA ARG A 19 -35.16 14.49 -12.32
C ARG A 19 -35.28 13.37 -11.28
N LEU A 20 -34.21 13.07 -10.55
CA LEU A 20 -34.21 12.02 -9.52
C LEU A 20 -35.09 12.38 -8.32
N ARG A 21 -35.16 13.67 -7.94
CA ARG A 21 -36.04 14.14 -6.87
C ARG A 21 -37.52 14.01 -7.25
N GLU A 22 -37.86 14.20 -8.53
CA GLU A 22 -39.23 13.93 -9.00
C GLU A 22 -39.51 12.42 -9.08
N GLU A 23 -38.58 11.61 -9.62
CA GLU A 23 -38.70 10.14 -9.69
C GLU A 23 -38.91 9.51 -8.30
N TYR A 24 -38.19 9.99 -7.28
CA TYR A 24 -38.23 9.47 -5.92
C TYR A 24 -38.94 10.40 -4.93
N ARG A 25 -39.89 11.22 -5.40
CA ARG A 25 -40.51 12.31 -4.64
C ARG A 25 -40.99 11.91 -3.23
N GLU A 26 -41.58 10.73 -3.07
CA GLU A 26 -42.07 10.24 -1.78
C GLU A 26 -40.94 9.91 -0.79
N LEU A 27 -39.75 9.56 -1.27
CA LEU A 27 -38.59 9.20 -0.45
C LEU A 27 -37.67 10.38 -0.16
N VAL A 28 -37.78 11.48 -0.91
CA VAL A 28 -36.94 12.67 -0.73
C VAL A 28 -36.95 13.19 0.71
N PRO A 29 -38.09 13.33 1.40
CA PRO A 29 -38.10 13.81 2.79
C PRO A 29 -37.30 12.89 3.73
N MET A 30 -37.38 11.57 3.52
CA MET A 30 -36.61 10.59 4.30
C MET A 30 -35.11 10.76 4.02
N PHE A 31 -34.70 10.92 2.76
CA PHE A 31 -33.29 11.12 2.41
C PHE A 31 -32.74 12.42 3.01
N GLU A 32 -33.52 13.50 3.00
CA GLU A 32 -33.12 14.78 3.60
C GLU A 32 -32.95 14.65 5.12
N LEU A 33 -33.88 14.00 5.80
CA LEU A 33 -33.76 13.69 7.22
C LEU A 33 -32.52 12.81 7.53
N MET A 34 -32.22 11.83 6.67
CA MET A 34 -31.00 11.03 6.78
C MET A 34 -29.75 11.91 6.63
N GLY A 35 -29.77 12.91 5.74
CA GLY A 35 -28.70 13.88 5.57
C GLY A 35 -28.48 14.73 6.83
N GLU A 36 -29.55 15.25 7.42
CA GLU A 36 -29.50 16.03 8.66
C GLU A 36 -28.95 15.20 9.83
N LEU A 37 -29.44 13.96 9.99
CA LEU A 37 -28.95 13.06 11.03
C LEU A 37 -27.46 12.75 10.84
N PHE A 38 -27.02 12.51 9.60
CA PHE A 38 -25.62 12.29 9.28
C PHE A 38 -24.73 13.46 9.72
N GLU A 39 -25.13 14.71 9.47
CA GLU A 39 -24.35 15.88 9.87
C GLU A 39 -24.17 15.95 11.40
N VAL A 40 -25.24 15.68 12.15
CA VAL A 40 -25.21 15.64 13.62
C VAL A 40 -24.27 14.53 14.13
N LEU A 41 -24.40 13.32 13.59
CA LEU A 41 -23.58 12.17 14.00
C LEU A 41 -22.10 12.37 13.65
N ASN A 42 -21.81 12.81 12.43
CA ASN A 42 -20.45 13.09 11.98
C ASN A 42 -19.79 14.19 12.84
N ALA A 43 -20.53 15.25 13.19
CA ALA A 43 -20.02 16.29 14.10
C ALA A 43 -19.74 15.74 15.51
N ALA A 44 -20.58 14.83 16.03
CA ALA A 44 -20.33 14.16 17.30
C ALA A 44 -19.08 13.26 17.25
N ARG A 45 -18.96 12.44 16.20
CA ARG A 45 -17.81 11.55 15.96
C ARG A 45 -16.50 12.32 15.83
N ARG A 46 -16.51 13.45 15.12
CA ARG A 46 -15.36 14.36 15.02
C ARG A 46 -14.96 14.93 16.38
N ARG A 47 -15.90 15.42 17.18
CA ARG A 47 -15.61 15.95 18.53
C ARG A 47 -14.98 14.92 19.45
N ARG A 48 -15.43 13.66 19.35
CA ARG A 48 -14.92 12.49 20.08
C ARG A 48 -13.48 12.13 19.73
N GLY A 49 -13.05 12.45 18.51
CA GLY A 49 -11.67 12.27 18.06
C GLY A 49 -11.45 11.01 17.21
N SER A 50 -12.52 10.45 16.61
CA SER A 50 -12.37 9.36 15.65
C SER A 50 -11.45 9.77 14.51
N ILE A 51 -10.59 8.84 14.11
CA ILE A 51 -9.62 9.05 13.06
C ILE A 51 -10.30 8.69 11.73
N ASP A 52 -10.39 9.65 10.80
CA ASP A 52 -10.95 9.44 9.46
C ASP A 52 -9.85 9.60 8.42
N PHE A 53 -9.49 8.48 7.81
CA PHE A 53 -8.51 8.43 6.73
C PHE A 53 -9.25 8.55 5.41
N ASP A 54 -9.42 9.77 4.91
CA ASP A 54 -10.03 10.00 3.59
C ASP A 54 -8.99 9.73 2.47
N MET A 55 -8.48 8.50 2.41
CA MET A 55 -7.55 8.08 1.37
C MET A 55 -8.30 7.67 0.12
N ARG A 56 -7.90 8.20 -1.04
CA ARG A 56 -8.44 7.79 -2.34
C ARG A 56 -7.97 6.37 -2.65
N GLU A 57 -8.83 5.40 -2.40
CA GLU A 57 -8.63 4.02 -2.83
C GLU A 57 -8.82 3.91 -4.35
N SER A 58 -8.19 2.91 -4.97
CA SER A 58 -8.35 2.63 -6.40
C SER A 58 -9.37 1.51 -6.64
N LYS A 59 -10.22 1.68 -7.65
CA LYS A 59 -11.14 0.65 -8.15
C LYS A 59 -10.67 0.15 -9.52
N LEU A 60 -10.64 -1.17 -9.68
CA LEU A 60 -10.38 -1.80 -10.97
C LEU A 60 -11.69 -1.91 -11.76
N MET A 61 -11.72 -1.36 -12.96
CA MET A 61 -12.78 -1.59 -13.95
C MET A 61 -12.35 -2.75 -14.82
N LEU A 62 -13.16 -3.81 -14.82
CA LEU A 62 -12.90 -5.01 -15.59
C LEU A 62 -13.85 -5.07 -16.78
N ASP A 63 -13.34 -5.52 -17.92
CA ASP A 63 -14.16 -5.88 -19.08
C ASP A 63 -14.83 -7.26 -18.91
N ASP A 64 -15.60 -7.67 -19.91
CA ASP A 64 -16.32 -8.95 -19.92
C ASP A 64 -15.38 -10.17 -19.91
N GLU A 65 -14.11 -9.99 -20.31
CA GLU A 65 -13.07 -11.02 -20.29
C GLU A 65 -12.30 -11.05 -18.95
N GLY A 66 -12.62 -10.14 -18.03
CA GLY A 66 -11.99 -10.00 -16.72
C GLY A 66 -10.63 -9.30 -16.75
N MET A 67 -10.29 -8.65 -17.85
CA MET A 67 -9.08 -7.83 -18.02
C MET A 67 -9.33 -6.42 -17.50
N VAL A 68 -8.26 -5.74 -17.07
CA VAL A 68 -8.38 -4.38 -16.51
C VAL A 68 -8.50 -3.38 -17.65
N GLU A 69 -9.66 -2.76 -17.79
CA GLU A 69 -9.91 -1.68 -18.75
C GLU A 69 -9.39 -0.34 -18.20
N ALA A 70 -9.66 -0.07 -16.92
CA ALA A 70 -9.24 1.16 -16.26
C ALA A 70 -9.00 0.98 -14.76
N ILE A 71 -8.15 1.84 -14.20
CA ILE A 71 -7.97 1.99 -12.76
C ILE A 71 -8.40 3.40 -12.40
N ILE A 72 -9.48 3.52 -11.64
CA ILE A 72 -10.08 4.81 -11.26
C ILE A 72 -10.03 5.02 -9.75
N ALA A 73 -10.04 6.27 -9.31
CA ALA A 73 -10.22 6.56 -7.89
C ALA A 73 -11.66 6.20 -7.46
N THR A 74 -11.80 5.53 -6.32
CA THR A 74 -13.11 5.28 -5.70
C THR A 74 -13.67 6.59 -5.18
N GLU A 75 -14.89 6.94 -5.58
CA GLU A 75 -15.59 8.12 -5.05
C GLU A 75 -16.33 7.78 -3.74
N ARG A 76 -15.85 8.33 -2.62
CA ARG A 76 -16.56 8.28 -1.33
C ARG A 76 -17.41 9.53 -1.14
N ASN A 77 -18.62 9.50 -1.70
CA ASN A 77 -19.59 10.60 -1.61
C ASN A 77 -20.42 10.59 -0.29
N VAL A 78 -21.29 11.59 -0.09
CA VAL A 78 -22.09 11.74 1.14
C VAL A 78 -23.02 10.55 1.39
N ALA A 79 -23.53 9.90 0.35
CA ALA A 79 -24.38 8.73 0.50
C ALA A 79 -23.62 7.53 1.12
N HIS A 80 -22.33 7.38 0.83
CA HIS A 80 -21.51 6.36 1.49
C HIS A 80 -21.28 6.71 2.96
N ARG A 81 -20.94 7.97 3.23
CA ARG A 81 -20.65 8.48 4.57
C ARG A 81 -21.87 8.41 5.51
N LEU A 82 -23.07 8.75 5.02
CA LEU A 82 -24.29 8.66 5.83
C LEU A 82 -24.60 7.23 6.25
N ILE A 83 -24.44 6.26 5.33
CA ILE A 83 -24.69 4.86 5.66
C ILE A 83 -23.63 4.36 6.65
N GLU A 84 -22.37 4.73 6.46
CA GLU A 84 -21.30 4.41 7.41
C GLU A 84 -21.63 4.89 8.84
N GLU A 85 -22.02 6.17 9.01
CA GLU A 85 -22.38 6.71 10.34
C GLU A 85 -23.56 5.95 10.97
N PHE A 86 -24.57 5.58 10.18
CA PHE A 86 -25.70 4.81 10.71
C PHE A 86 -25.28 3.40 11.12
N MET A 87 -24.41 2.76 10.34
CA MET A 87 -23.90 1.43 10.68
C MET A 87 -23.03 1.49 11.94
N LEU A 88 -22.20 2.53 12.11
CA LEU A 88 -21.39 2.75 13.30
C LEU A 88 -22.27 2.93 14.54
N LEU A 89 -23.31 3.76 14.46
CA LEU A 89 -24.23 3.97 15.57
C LEU A 89 -24.94 2.66 15.98
N ALA A 90 -25.41 1.87 15.01
CA ALA A 90 -26.04 0.58 15.29
C ALA A 90 -25.06 -0.40 15.95
N ASN A 91 -23.82 -0.45 15.46
CA ASN A 91 -22.75 -1.27 16.00
C ASN A 91 -22.38 -0.89 17.45
N GLU A 92 -22.19 0.41 17.73
CA GLU A 92 -21.92 0.93 19.09
C GLU A 92 -23.10 0.65 20.03
N THR A 93 -24.33 0.84 19.57
CA THR A 93 -25.54 0.59 20.38
C THR A 93 -25.66 -0.87 20.79
N VAL A 94 -25.42 -1.81 19.85
CA VAL A 94 -25.46 -3.25 20.15
C VAL A 94 -24.31 -3.65 21.05
N ALA A 95 -23.09 -3.12 20.82
CA ALA A 95 -21.95 -3.38 21.67
C ALA A 95 -22.22 -2.94 23.12
N GLY A 96 -22.67 -1.70 23.32
CA GLY A 96 -23.00 -1.17 24.64
C GLY A 96 -24.12 -1.94 25.34
N HIS A 97 -25.12 -2.41 24.59
CA HIS A 97 -26.18 -3.25 25.15
C HIS A 97 -25.64 -4.60 25.63
N LEU A 98 -24.81 -5.29 24.85
CA LEU A 98 -24.25 -6.58 25.22
C LEU A 98 -23.29 -6.44 26.41
N ASP A 99 -22.44 -5.42 26.41
CA ASP A 99 -21.47 -5.13 27.47
C ASP A 99 -22.17 -4.79 28.79
N SER A 100 -23.14 -3.88 28.78
CA SER A 100 -23.88 -3.48 29.99
C SER A 100 -24.67 -4.63 30.63
N ASN A 101 -25.09 -5.61 29.84
CA ASN A 101 -25.81 -6.80 30.32
C ASN A 101 -24.88 -8.00 30.56
N ASN A 102 -23.55 -7.80 30.46
CA ASN A 102 -22.53 -8.83 30.56
C ASN A 102 -22.82 -10.04 29.66
N VAL A 103 -23.34 -9.85 28.44
CA VAL A 103 -23.66 -10.95 27.53
C VAL A 103 -22.37 -11.36 26.80
N PRO A 104 -21.91 -12.63 26.91
CA PRO A 104 -20.75 -13.09 26.17
C PRO A 104 -20.97 -12.93 24.66
N SER A 105 -20.08 -12.18 24.01
CA SER A 105 -20.14 -11.93 22.58
C SER A 105 -18.77 -11.59 22.03
N LEU A 106 -18.70 -11.29 20.74
CA LEU A 106 -17.48 -10.82 20.09
C LEU A 106 -17.51 -9.29 20.02
N TYR A 107 -16.41 -8.67 20.43
CA TYR A 107 -16.12 -7.27 20.19
C TYR A 107 -15.16 -7.13 19.01
N ARG A 108 -15.26 -6.00 18.32
CA ARG A 108 -14.29 -5.58 17.31
C ARG A 108 -13.36 -4.58 17.99
N ILE A 109 -12.23 -5.07 18.46
CA ILE A 109 -11.28 -4.27 19.22
C ILE A 109 -10.21 -3.68 18.32
N HIS A 110 -9.69 -2.53 18.74
CA HIS A 110 -8.52 -1.90 18.15
C HIS A 110 -7.72 -1.24 19.27
N GLU A 111 -6.64 -1.91 19.68
CA GLU A 111 -5.80 -1.51 20.81
C GLU A 111 -5.03 -0.21 20.51
N GLU A 112 -4.42 0.36 21.55
CA GLU A 112 -3.57 1.52 21.42
C GLU A 112 -2.32 1.22 20.56
N PRO A 113 -1.80 2.20 19.80
CA PRO A 113 -0.55 2.05 19.08
C PRO A 113 0.62 1.68 20.00
N ASP A 114 1.59 0.95 19.46
CA ASP A 114 2.82 0.62 20.18
C ASP A 114 3.63 1.89 20.50
N PRO A 115 3.97 2.18 21.77
CA PRO A 115 4.71 3.38 22.16
C PRO A 115 6.01 3.59 21.38
N VAL A 116 6.74 2.52 21.06
CA VAL A 116 8.00 2.58 20.30
C VAL A 116 7.75 3.04 18.87
N LYS A 117 6.66 2.57 18.26
CA LYS A 117 6.26 3.02 16.91
C LYS A 117 5.77 4.46 16.90
N VAL A 118 5.10 4.89 17.98
CA VAL A 118 4.63 6.27 18.14
C VAL A 118 5.81 7.23 18.28
N GLU A 119 6.81 6.89 19.09
CA GLU A 119 8.02 7.69 19.25
C GLU A 119 8.77 7.86 17.92
N ALA A 120 8.97 6.76 17.17
CA ALA A 120 9.59 6.81 15.86
C ALA A 120 8.78 7.68 14.86
N PHE A 121 7.45 7.61 14.93
CA PHE A 121 6.58 8.44 14.10
C PHE A 121 6.62 9.92 14.51
N GLU A 122 6.68 10.24 15.80
CA GLU A 122 6.82 11.62 16.30
C GLU A 122 8.16 12.24 15.86
N GLU A 123 9.28 11.50 15.97
CA GLU A 123 10.59 11.94 15.47
C GLU A 123 10.52 12.22 13.95
N PHE A 124 9.84 11.34 13.21
CA PHE A 124 9.68 11.49 11.77
C PHE A 124 8.88 12.74 11.40
N ILE A 125 7.67 12.93 11.94
CA ILE A 125 6.83 14.08 11.58
C ILE A 125 7.40 15.41 12.08
N SER A 126 8.22 15.39 13.13
CA SER A 126 8.95 16.57 13.62
C SER A 126 9.91 17.13 12.56
N SER A 127 10.47 16.28 11.70
CA SER A 127 11.30 16.72 10.58
C SER A 127 10.53 17.51 9.52
N PHE A 128 9.20 17.34 9.46
CA PHE A 128 8.27 18.11 8.62
C PHE A 128 7.64 19.29 9.36
N GLY A 129 8.04 19.55 10.61
CA GLY A 129 7.49 20.63 11.44
C GLY A 129 6.14 20.30 12.07
N TYR A 130 5.72 19.04 12.05
CA TYR A 130 4.50 18.57 12.70
C TYR A 130 4.79 17.89 14.03
N SER A 131 3.79 17.80 14.90
CA SER A 131 3.86 17.07 16.18
C SER A 131 2.46 16.60 16.57
N LEU A 132 2.36 15.42 17.18
CA LEU A 132 1.10 14.90 17.73
C LEU A 132 0.60 15.76 18.91
N THR A 133 1.47 16.61 19.50
CA THR A 133 1.12 17.45 20.65
C THR A 133 0.50 16.61 21.79
N ALA A 134 0.95 15.36 21.93
CA ALA A 134 0.45 14.42 22.93
C ALA A 134 1.39 14.42 24.15
N PRO A 135 0.88 14.45 25.38
CA PRO A 135 1.70 14.16 26.56
C PRO A 135 2.28 12.75 26.44
N SER A 136 3.54 12.55 26.84
CA SER A 136 4.27 11.27 26.70
C SER A 136 3.58 10.03 27.29
N ASN A 137 2.53 10.23 28.10
CA ASN A 137 1.82 9.17 28.82
C ASN A 137 0.30 9.18 28.60
N ASN A 138 -0.22 9.95 27.63
CA ASN A 138 -1.66 10.02 27.35
C ASN A 138 -1.93 10.24 25.86
N LEU A 139 -1.80 9.16 25.09
CA LEU A 139 -2.01 9.17 23.66
C LEU A 139 -3.49 8.94 23.34
N HIS A 140 -4.20 10.01 22.96
CA HIS A 140 -5.60 9.94 22.56
C HIS A 140 -5.77 9.96 21.03
N PRO A 141 -6.79 9.27 20.45
CA PRO A 141 -7.09 9.30 19.01
C PRO A 141 -7.20 10.71 18.40
N LYS A 142 -7.70 11.65 19.20
CA LYS A 142 -7.84 13.07 18.86
C LYS A 142 -6.53 13.77 18.48
N HIS A 143 -5.38 13.30 18.96
CA HIS A 143 -4.07 13.83 18.57
C HIS A 143 -3.75 13.51 17.12
N PHE A 144 -3.98 12.25 16.71
CA PHE A 144 -3.83 11.80 15.32
C PHE A 144 -4.83 12.50 14.40
N GLN A 145 -6.08 12.65 14.83
CA GLN A 145 -7.10 13.38 14.07
C GLN A 145 -6.67 14.84 13.78
N LYS A 146 -6.22 15.58 14.80
CA LYS A 146 -5.75 16.96 14.64
C LYS A 146 -4.55 17.06 13.71
N LEU A 147 -3.67 16.06 13.72
CA LEU A 147 -2.54 16.00 12.81
C LEU A 147 -3.00 15.87 11.35
N ILE A 148 -3.92 14.93 11.06
CA ILE A 148 -4.51 14.77 9.72
C ILE A 148 -5.19 16.06 9.27
N ASP A 149 -5.99 16.69 10.13
CA ASP A 149 -6.70 17.92 9.79
C ASP A 149 -5.73 19.06 9.42
N LYS A 150 -4.55 19.14 10.06
CA LYS A 150 -3.52 20.13 9.74
C LYS A 150 -2.81 19.85 8.41
N MET A 151 -2.63 18.58 8.05
CA MET A 151 -1.94 18.18 6.82
C MET A 151 -2.88 18.14 5.60
N LYS A 152 -4.18 18.37 5.80
CA LYS A 152 -5.15 18.25 4.72
C LYS A 152 -4.82 19.15 3.53
N GLY A 153 -4.63 18.54 2.36
CA GLY A 153 -4.30 19.23 1.11
C GLY A 153 -2.80 19.46 0.88
N THR A 154 -1.92 19.04 1.79
CA THR A 154 -0.47 19.12 1.58
C THR A 154 0.06 17.92 0.78
N PRO A 155 1.18 18.06 0.05
CA PRO A 155 1.79 16.94 -0.67
C PRO A 155 2.17 15.74 0.23
N GLU A 156 2.55 16.02 1.47
CA GLU A 156 2.94 15.04 2.47
C GLU A 156 1.77 14.37 3.22
N GLU A 157 0.52 14.80 3.00
CA GLU A 157 -0.68 14.23 3.64
C GLU A 157 -0.75 12.71 3.47
N ARG A 158 -0.71 12.24 2.22
CA ARG A 158 -0.87 10.82 1.88
C ARG A 158 0.22 9.96 2.52
N PRO A 159 1.52 10.24 2.33
CA PRO A 159 2.54 9.36 2.86
C PRO A 159 2.66 9.42 4.39
N ILE A 160 2.42 10.58 5.03
CA ILE A 160 2.38 10.65 6.50
C ILE A 160 1.17 9.86 7.02
N ALA A 161 0.00 9.97 6.38
CA ALA A 161 -1.17 9.16 6.73
C ALA A 161 -0.90 7.65 6.59
N THR A 162 -0.21 7.22 5.54
CA THR A 162 0.22 5.82 5.38
C THR A 162 1.16 5.36 6.50
N LEU A 163 2.13 6.18 6.90
CA LEU A 163 3.02 5.85 8.01
C LEU A 163 2.27 5.79 9.33
N MET A 164 1.34 6.72 9.55
CA MET A 164 0.47 6.74 10.73
C MET A 164 -0.40 5.48 10.81
N LEU A 165 -0.93 4.97 9.69
CA LEU A 165 -1.64 3.68 9.67
C LEU A 165 -0.74 2.50 10.08
N ARG A 166 0.57 2.57 9.81
CA ARG A 166 1.52 1.51 10.19
C ARG A 166 1.91 1.54 11.67
N THR A 167 1.70 2.66 12.37
CA THR A 167 1.91 2.74 13.82
C THR A 167 0.76 2.11 14.60
N MET A 168 -0.45 2.14 14.03
CA MET A 168 -1.65 1.56 14.62
C MET A 168 -1.62 0.03 14.67
N GLN A 169 -2.31 -0.53 15.65
CA GLN A 169 -2.54 -1.97 15.73
C GLN A 169 -3.58 -2.40 14.69
N LYS A 170 -3.52 -3.66 14.26
CA LYS A 170 -4.59 -4.20 13.40
C LYS A 170 -5.81 -4.50 14.27
N ALA A 171 -6.98 -4.03 13.84
CA ALA A 171 -8.23 -4.40 14.50
C ALA A 171 -8.45 -5.92 14.39
N ARG A 172 -9.01 -6.52 15.44
CA ARG A 172 -9.29 -7.96 15.53
C ARG A 172 -10.58 -8.22 16.30
N TYR A 173 -11.11 -9.43 16.16
CA TYR A 173 -12.21 -9.88 17.01
C TYR A 173 -11.64 -10.46 18.30
N ASP A 174 -12.29 -10.14 19.42
CA ASP A 174 -11.92 -10.64 20.74
C ASP A 174 -13.18 -10.73 21.62
N PRO A 175 -13.33 -11.75 22.47
CA PRO A 175 -14.41 -11.79 23.46
C PRO A 175 -14.28 -10.72 24.55
N ALA A 176 -13.06 -10.24 24.83
CA ALA A 176 -12.85 -9.16 25.77
C ALA A 176 -13.06 -7.80 25.09
N ASN A 177 -13.80 -6.93 25.76
CA ASN A 177 -13.95 -5.55 25.30
C ASN A 177 -12.73 -4.71 25.71
N LEU A 178 -11.85 -4.44 24.74
CA LEU A 178 -10.65 -3.60 24.91
C LEU A 178 -10.81 -2.21 24.26
N GLY A 179 -12.04 -1.85 23.86
CA GLY A 179 -12.31 -0.63 23.11
C GLY A 179 -11.78 -0.62 21.68
N HIS A 180 -12.06 0.48 20.98
CA HIS A 180 -11.66 0.69 19.60
C HIS A 180 -11.02 2.07 19.41
N PHE A 181 -9.69 2.13 19.55
CA PHE A 181 -8.90 3.36 19.50
C PHE A 181 -9.15 4.16 18.21
N GLY A 182 -9.14 3.54 17.02
CA GLY A 182 -9.36 4.27 15.76
C GLY A 182 -10.72 4.98 15.64
N LEU A 183 -11.75 4.48 16.32
CA LEU A 183 -13.11 5.04 16.33
C LEU A 183 -13.37 5.95 17.54
N ALA A 184 -12.39 6.01 18.46
CA ALA A 184 -12.53 6.63 19.78
C ALA A 184 -13.81 6.14 20.49
N ALA A 185 -14.03 4.82 20.52
CA ALA A 185 -15.21 4.19 21.12
C ALA A 185 -14.79 3.20 22.21
N ASP A 186 -15.45 3.26 23.37
CA ASP A 186 -15.18 2.38 24.52
C ASP A 186 -15.67 0.96 24.26
N THR A 187 -16.75 0.81 23.50
CA THR A 187 -17.33 -0.48 23.13
C THR A 187 -17.69 -0.46 21.65
N TYR A 188 -17.33 -1.52 20.91
CA TYR A 188 -17.65 -1.63 19.49
C TYR A 188 -17.72 -3.09 19.04
N THR A 189 -18.68 -3.40 18.19
CA THR A 189 -18.82 -4.73 17.57
C THR A 189 -19.30 -4.60 16.13
N HIS A 190 -19.10 -5.63 15.31
CA HIS A 190 -19.74 -5.69 14.00
C HIS A 190 -21.10 -6.40 14.13
N PHE A 191 -22.17 -5.69 13.77
CA PHE A 191 -23.54 -6.20 13.81
C PHE A 191 -24.27 -6.09 12.46
N THR A 192 -23.87 -5.14 11.62
CA THR A 192 -24.64 -4.67 10.45
C THR A 192 -24.47 -5.50 9.17
N SER A 193 -23.73 -6.61 9.18
CA SER A 193 -23.48 -7.41 7.96
C SER A 193 -23.40 -8.94 8.18
N PRO A 194 -24.40 -9.59 8.81
CA PRO A 194 -24.38 -11.03 9.09
C PRO A 194 -24.34 -11.94 7.85
N ILE A 195 -24.74 -11.43 6.68
CA ILE A 195 -24.72 -12.20 5.43
C ILE A 195 -23.28 -12.49 4.97
N ARG A 196 -22.34 -11.59 5.24
CA ARG A 196 -20.96 -11.64 4.73
C ARG A 196 -19.88 -11.72 5.81
N ARG A 197 -20.26 -11.64 7.08
CA ARG A 197 -19.36 -11.71 8.24
C ARG A 197 -19.96 -12.63 9.30
N TYR A 198 -19.24 -13.71 9.60
CA TYR A 198 -19.64 -14.64 10.65
C TYR A 198 -19.70 -14.01 12.06
N PRO A 199 -18.83 -13.06 12.44
CA PRO A 199 -18.90 -12.42 13.77
C PRO A 199 -20.23 -11.69 13.99
N ASP A 200 -20.73 -10.98 12.98
CA ASP A 200 -22.05 -10.35 13.05
C ASP A 200 -23.16 -11.39 13.33
N LEU A 201 -23.07 -12.59 12.73
CA LEU A 201 -24.03 -13.67 13.01
C LEU A 201 -23.97 -14.13 14.49
N VAL A 202 -22.76 -14.22 15.06
CA VAL A 202 -22.56 -14.55 16.49
C VAL A 202 -23.17 -13.47 17.37
N VAL A 203 -22.92 -12.20 17.06
CA VAL A 203 -23.50 -11.05 17.77
C VAL A 203 -25.02 -11.03 17.66
N HIS A 204 -25.60 -11.32 16.49
CA HIS A 204 -27.05 -11.45 16.30
C HIS A 204 -27.65 -12.55 17.19
N ARG A 205 -26.98 -13.69 17.31
CA ARG A 205 -27.41 -14.79 18.19
C ARG A 205 -27.34 -14.39 19.66
N ALA A 206 -26.22 -13.81 20.09
CA ALA A 206 -26.04 -13.31 21.45
C ALA A 206 -27.10 -12.25 21.83
N LEU A 207 -27.37 -11.29 20.94
CA LEU A 207 -28.40 -10.26 21.13
C LEU A 207 -29.82 -10.85 21.16
N ARG A 208 -30.09 -11.93 20.43
CA ARG A 208 -31.38 -12.61 20.48
C ARG A 208 -31.53 -13.39 21.79
N GLU A 209 -30.48 -14.07 22.23
CA GLU A 209 -30.44 -14.82 23.48
C GLU A 209 -30.56 -13.89 24.69
N SER A 210 -29.98 -12.69 24.65
CA SER A 210 -30.05 -11.69 25.74
C SER A 210 -31.46 -11.18 26.06
N ARG A 211 -32.44 -11.41 25.18
CA ARG A 211 -33.85 -11.06 25.42
C ARG A 211 -34.49 -11.88 26.54
N ARG A 212 -33.85 -12.97 26.98
CA ARG A 212 -34.27 -13.81 28.09
C ARG A 212 -33.10 -13.97 29.07
N PRO A 213 -33.35 -14.23 30.36
CA PRO A 213 -32.28 -14.60 31.28
C PRO A 213 -31.51 -15.80 30.76
N MET A 214 -30.21 -15.63 30.57
CA MET A 214 -29.31 -16.70 30.14
C MET A 214 -28.95 -17.58 31.33
N THR A 215 -28.93 -18.89 31.14
CA THR A 215 -28.49 -19.85 32.17
C THR A 215 -26.98 -19.78 32.34
N GLU A 216 -26.48 -20.11 33.54
CA GLU A 216 -25.04 -20.08 33.80
C GLU A 216 -24.28 -21.08 32.92
N ALA A 217 -24.82 -22.28 32.72
CA ALA A 217 -24.22 -23.27 31.83
C ALA A 217 -24.06 -22.76 30.38
N ARG A 218 -25.04 -21.98 29.88
CA ARG A 218 -24.96 -21.40 28.53
C ARG A 218 -23.93 -20.27 28.45
N ARG A 219 -23.79 -19.50 29.53
CA ARG A 219 -22.78 -18.45 29.64
C ARG A 219 -21.36 -19.02 29.59
N GLU A 220 -21.14 -20.09 30.34
CA GLU A 220 -19.85 -20.79 30.39
C GLU A 220 -19.49 -21.38 29.02
N GLU A 221 -20.43 -22.09 28.38
CA GLU A 221 -20.27 -22.62 27.02
C GLU A 221 -19.85 -21.53 26.01
N LEU A 222 -20.54 -20.39 25.99
CA LEU A 222 -20.17 -19.28 25.10
C LEU A 222 -18.80 -18.72 25.43
N THR A 223 -18.45 -18.62 26.71
CA THR A 223 -17.16 -18.08 27.15
C THR A 223 -15.99 -18.97 26.71
N ASP A 224 -16.21 -20.29 26.66
CA ASP A 224 -15.21 -21.26 26.19
C ASP A 224 -15.08 -21.26 24.64
N ASP A 225 -16.19 -21.12 23.92
CA ASP A 225 -16.21 -21.18 22.45
C ASP A 225 -15.73 -19.88 21.78
N LEU A 226 -16.06 -18.72 22.35
CA LEU A 226 -15.82 -17.41 21.73
C LEU A 226 -14.34 -17.13 21.42
N PRO A 227 -13.34 -17.49 22.26
CA PRO A 227 -11.92 -17.31 21.94
C PRO A 227 -11.49 -17.99 20.63
N GLU A 228 -11.94 -19.24 20.38
CA GLU A 228 -11.61 -19.94 19.15
C GLU A 228 -12.28 -19.29 17.94
N ILE A 229 -13.56 -18.92 18.08
CA ILE A 229 -14.31 -18.23 17.02
C ILE A 229 -13.63 -16.90 16.66
N ALA A 230 -13.23 -16.12 17.67
CA ALA A 230 -12.53 -14.84 17.52
C ALA A 230 -11.21 -15.00 16.77
N ARG A 231 -10.40 -16.00 17.16
CA ARG A 231 -9.13 -16.33 16.50
C ARG A 231 -9.36 -16.73 15.04
N HIS A 232 -10.24 -17.71 14.80
CA HIS A 232 -10.52 -18.23 13.47
C HIS A 232 -11.04 -17.14 12.53
N THR A 233 -12.01 -16.34 12.97
CA THR A 233 -12.62 -15.32 12.10
C THR A 233 -11.66 -14.17 11.79
N SER A 234 -10.80 -13.78 12.75
CA SER A 234 -9.74 -12.79 12.53
C SER A 234 -8.67 -13.30 11.56
N GLU A 235 -8.30 -14.58 11.63
CA GLU A 235 -7.38 -15.20 10.66
C GLU A 235 -7.98 -15.25 9.25
N ARG A 236 -9.27 -15.60 9.12
CA ARG A 236 -9.96 -15.65 7.83
C ARG A 236 -10.11 -14.28 7.21
N GLU A 237 -10.39 -13.26 8.01
CA GLU A 237 -10.40 -11.86 7.56
C GLU A 237 -9.05 -11.45 6.99
N ARG A 238 -7.95 -11.70 7.72
CA ARG A 238 -6.59 -11.39 7.24
C ARG A 238 -6.28 -12.11 5.94
N ARG A 239 -6.55 -13.42 5.89
CA ARG A 239 -6.32 -14.23 4.68
C ARG A 239 -7.11 -13.72 3.48
N ALA A 240 -8.36 -13.30 3.67
CA ALA A 240 -9.18 -12.75 2.60
C ALA A 240 -8.63 -11.41 2.11
N ALA A 241 -8.26 -10.51 3.03
CA ALA A 241 -7.67 -9.22 2.71
C ALA A 241 -6.32 -9.34 1.99
N ASP A 242 -5.46 -10.27 2.44
CA ASP A 242 -4.17 -10.55 1.78
C ASP A 242 -4.39 -11.07 0.35
N ALA A 243 -5.31 -12.01 0.16
CA ALA A 243 -5.65 -12.54 -1.16
C ALA A 243 -6.22 -11.47 -2.10
N GLU A 244 -7.11 -10.61 -1.60
CA GLU A 244 -7.67 -9.47 -2.34
C GLU A 244 -6.58 -8.48 -2.75
N ARG A 245 -5.71 -8.09 -1.81
CA ARG A 245 -4.59 -7.20 -2.08
C ARG A 245 -3.66 -7.79 -3.15
N GLU A 246 -3.35 -9.08 -3.05
CA GLU A 246 -2.48 -9.77 -3.99
C GLU A 246 -3.04 -9.77 -5.42
N ILE A 247 -4.33 -10.10 -5.60
CA ILE A 247 -4.96 -10.14 -6.93
C ILE A 247 -5.11 -8.73 -7.50
N VAL A 248 -5.46 -7.74 -6.69
CA VAL A 248 -5.55 -6.34 -7.11
C VAL A 248 -4.18 -5.83 -7.55
N GLN A 249 -3.14 -6.06 -6.76
CA GLN A 249 -1.77 -5.65 -7.11
C GLN A 249 -1.30 -6.34 -8.40
N TRP A 250 -1.55 -7.64 -8.55
CA TRP A 250 -1.19 -8.36 -9.77
C TRP A 250 -1.91 -7.79 -11.02
N LYS A 251 -3.21 -7.50 -10.91
CA LYS A 251 -4.00 -6.89 -11.99
C LYS A 251 -3.52 -5.47 -12.34
N LYS A 252 -3.19 -4.66 -11.32
CA LYS A 252 -2.58 -3.33 -11.51
C LYS A 252 -1.27 -3.39 -12.28
N VAL A 253 -0.37 -4.28 -11.87
CA VAL A 253 0.95 -4.44 -12.49
C VAL A 253 0.80 -4.94 -13.93
N ARG A 254 -0.12 -5.89 -14.17
CA ARG A 254 -0.46 -6.36 -15.52
C ARG A 254 -0.93 -5.22 -16.43
N PHE A 255 -1.79 -4.34 -15.92
CA PHE A 255 -2.29 -3.17 -16.66
C PHE A 255 -1.19 -2.20 -17.10
N MET A 256 -0.05 -2.20 -16.42
CA MET A 256 1.11 -1.37 -16.75
C MET A 256 2.07 -2.01 -17.77
N ALA A 257 1.87 -3.29 -18.13
CA ALA A 257 2.77 -4.01 -19.03
C ALA A 257 2.87 -3.35 -20.43
N ASP A 258 1.77 -2.82 -20.93
CA ASP A 258 1.71 -2.16 -22.24
C ASP A 258 2.13 -0.68 -22.19
N LYS A 259 2.53 -0.17 -21.01
CA LYS A 259 2.93 1.22 -20.75
C LYS A 259 4.44 1.34 -20.45
N VAL A 260 5.21 0.33 -20.82
CA VAL A 260 6.68 0.34 -20.65
C VAL A 260 7.28 1.38 -21.59
N GLY A 261 8.10 2.28 -21.03
CA GLY A 261 8.66 3.43 -21.75
C GLY A 261 7.90 4.73 -21.55
N ASP A 262 6.65 4.68 -21.05
CA ASP A 262 5.87 5.89 -20.80
C ASP A 262 6.33 6.59 -19.50
N GLU A 263 6.12 7.90 -19.45
CA GLU A 263 6.39 8.74 -18.29
C GLU A 263 5.10 9.07 -17.54
N PHE A 264 5.15 8.98 -16.22
CA PHE A 264 4.03 9.27 -15.33
C PHE A 264 4.48 10.18 -14.19
N ASP A 265 3.56 11.00 -13.71
CA ASP A 265 3.75 11.71 -12.45
C ASP A 265 3.39 10.78 -11.28
N GLY A 266 4.21 10.82 -10.24
CA GLY A 266 4.02 10.03 -9.02
C GLY A 266 4.46 10.77 -7.78
N TYR A 267 4.05 10.26 -6.63
CA TYR A 267 4.50 10.71 -5.32
C TYR A 267 5.40 9.67 -4.68
N VAL A 268 6.49 10.12 -4.06
CA VAL A 268 7.33 9.24 -3.25
C VAL A 268 6.56 8.79 -2.00
N THR A 269 6.18 7.52 -1.94
CA THR A 269 5.44 6.90 -0.82
C THR A 269 6.34 6.18 0.17
N GLY A 270 7.62 6.00 -0.16
CA GLY A 270 8.60 5.39 0.73
C GLY A 270 10.02 5.65 0.27
N VAL A 271 10.92 5.76 1.24
CA VAL A 271 12.36 5.95 0.98
C VAL A 271 13.11 4.86 1.74
N SER A 272 14.02 4.17 1.05
CA SER A 272 14.87 3.14 1.63
C SER A 272 16.31 3.29 1.16
N ALA A 273 17.23 2.53 1.77
CA ALA A 273 18.62 2.52 1.36
C ALA A 273 18.85 2.02 -0.08
N PHE A 274 17.93 1.23 -0.64
CA PHE A 274 18.06 0.67 -1.98
C PHE A 274 17.27 1.43 -3.05
N GLY A 275 16.45 2.43 -2.67
CA GLY A 275 15.68 3.19 -3.64
C GLY A 275 14.49 3.97 -3.08
N LEU A 276 13.65 4.41 -4.00
CA LEU A 276 12.42 5.16 -3.73
C LEU A 276 11.21 4.33 -4.17
N TYR A 277 10.21 4.25 -3.31
CA TYR A 277 8.88 3.77 -3.69
C TYR A 277 8.06 4.96 -4.18
N VAL A 278 7.52 4.84 -5.39
CA VAL A 278 6.75 5.90 -6.03
C VAL A 278 5.39 5.35 -6.43
N GLU A 279 4.32 5.98 -5.96
CA GLU A 279 2.95 5.66 -6.38
C GLU A 279 2.53 6.62 -7.51
N LEU A 280 2.11 6.04 -8.63
CA LEU A 280 1.64 6.80 -9.79
C LEU A 280 0.28 7.45 -9.51
N ILE A 281 0.12 8.73 -9.87
CA ILE A 281 -1.08 9.53 -9.58
C ILE A 281 -2.32 8.97 -10.30
N GLU A 282 -2.18 8.63 -11.59
CA GLU A 282 -3.31 8.26 -12.43
C GLU A 282 -3.76 6.81 -12.21
N HIS A 283 -2.82 5.90 -12.00
CA HIS A 283 -3.08 4.47 -11.97
C HIS A 283 -2.98 3.84 -10.57
N PHE A 284 -2.59 4.61 -9.55
CA PHE A 284 -2.45 4.14 -8.16
C PHE A 284 -1.62 2.85 -8.07
N VAL A 285 -0.59 2.73 -8.92
CA VAL A 285 0.34 1.60 -8.94
C VAL A 285 1.64 2.06 -8.29
N GLU A 286 2.15 1.25 -7.37
CA GLU A 286 3.43 1.48 -6.72
C GLU A 286 4.55 0.83 -7.54
N GLY A 287 5.62 1.59 -7.76
CA GLY A 287 6.84 1.12 -8.39
C GLY A 287 8.08 1.47 -7.58
N LEU A 288 9.19 0.81 -7.89
CA LEU A 288 10.47 0.98 -7.23
C LEU A 288 11.45 1.67 -8.19
N VAL A 289 11.95 2.83 -7.81
CA VAL A 289 13.15 3.42 -8.40
C VAL A 289 14.35 2.89 -7.64
N HIS A 290 15.13 2.01 -8.26
CA HIS A 290 16.33 1.47 -7.62
C HIS A 290 17.47 2.50 -7.66
N VAL A 291 18.28 2.60 -6.60
CA VAL A 291 19.39 3.57 -6.55
C VAL A 291 20.37 3.42 -7.72
N SER A 292 20.48 2.22 -8.32
CA SER A 292 21.33 2.02 -9.50
C SER A 292 20.85 2.72 -10.77
N THR A 293 19.55 3.04 -10.87
CA THR A 293 19.02 3.82 -12.00
C THR A 293 19.20 5.32 -11.78
N MET A 294 19.58 5.74 -10.58
CA MET A 294 19.87 7.12 -10.19
C MET A 294 21.36 7.41 -10.37
N ALA A 295 21.89 7.15 -11.57
CA ALA A 295 23.33 7.17 -11.84
C ALA A 295 23.93 8.58 -12.03
N ASP A 296 23.14 9.64 -11.77
CA ASP A 296 23.62 11.02 -11.78
C ASP A 296 24.45 11.37 -10.54
N ASP A 297 24.31 10.63 -9.44
CA ASP A 297 25.03 10.88 -8.20
C ASP A 297 25.17 9.63 -7.30
N TYR A 298 25.92 9.75 -6.21
CA TYR A 298 25.91 8.79 -5.10
C TYR A 298 24.89 9.23 -4.05
N TYR A 299 23.80 8.49 -3.93
CA TYR A 299 22.73 8.79 -2.98
C TYR A 299 22.93 8.06 -1.66
N ARG A 300 22.99 8.83 -0.57
CA ARG A 300 23.06 8.32 0.80
C ARG A 300 21.70 8.41 1.47
N PHE A 301 21.27 7.29 2.06
CA PHE A 301 20.06 7.24 2.87
C PHE A 301 20.31 7.79 4.28
N ILE A 302 19.48 8.74 4.68
CA ILE A 302 19.49 9.33 6.02
C ILE A 302 18.23 8.84 6.73
N GLU A 303 18.39 7.78 7.52
CA GLU A 303 17.30 7.03 8.14
C GLU A 303 16.35 7.91 8.97
N ARG A 304 16.89 8.74 9.86
CA ARG A 304 16.09 9.62 10.74
C ARG A 304 15.19 10.60 9.99
N GLN A 305 15.61 11.03 8.80
CA GLN A 305 14.84 12.00 7.99
C GLN A 305 14.03 11.30 6.89
N HIS A 306 14.22 10.00 6.69
CA HIS A 306 13.71 9.24 5.54
C HIS A 306 13.94 9.95 4.20
N ILE A 307 15.18 10.41 3.97
CA ILE A 307 15.58 11.06 2.71
C ILE A 307 16.72 10.31 2.03
N LEU A 308 16.76 10.37 0.70
CA LEU A 308 17.92 10.03 -0.11
C LEU A 308 18.57 11.33 -0.59
N ARG A 309 19.81 11.58 -0.16
CA ARG A 309 20.57 12.79 -0.52
C ARG A 309 21.76 12.44 -1.39
N GLY A 310 21.88 13.08 -2.54
CA GLY A 310 23.04 13.01 -3.42
C GLY A 310 24.24 13.74 -2.82
N GLU A 311 25.42 13.12 -2.87
CA GLU A 311 26.65 13.70 -2.33
C GLU A 311 27.17 14.88 -3.15
N ASN A 312 27.10 14.83 -4.48
CA ASN A 312 27.70 15.84 -5.36
C ASN A 312 26.69 16.86 -5.89
N SER A 313 25.50 16.41 -6.25
CA SER A 313 24.40 17.22 -6.81
C SER A 313 23.62 17.97 -5.74
N SER A 314 23.75 17.58 -4.47
CA SER A 314 22.88 18.01 -3.37
C SER A 314 21.38 17.79 -3.61
N ARG A 315 20.99 16.97 -4.61
CA ARG A 315 19.61 16.56 -4.83
C ARG A 315 19.12 15.77 -3.62
N VAL A 316 17.89 16.03 -3.21
CA VAL A 316 17.27 15.34 -2.08
C VAL A 316 15.92 14.83 -2.53
N PHE A 317 15.70 13.53 -2.35
CA PHE A 317 14.40 12.91 -2.52
C PHE A 317 13.84 12.59 -1.14
N ARG A 318 12.65 13.10 -0.89
CA ARG A 318 11.92 12.98 0.38
C ARG A 318 10.58 12.32 0.13
N LEU A 319 10.03 11.82 1.22
CA LEU A 319 8.66 11.35 1.25
C LEU A 319 7.68 12.48 0.89
N GLY A 320 6.72 12.22 -0.01
CA GLY A 320 5.76 13.20 -0.49
C GLY A 320 6.22 14.03 -1.69
N ASP A 321 7.49 13.93 -2.09
CA ASP A 321 7.98 14.63 -3.27
C ASP A 321 7.24 14.14 -4.52
N ARG A 322 6.81 15.10 -5.35
CA ARG A 322 6.27 14.81 -6.68
C ARG A 322 7.43 14.62 -7.63
N VAL A 323 7.48 13.45 -8.27
CA VAL A 323 8.53 13.07 -9.21
C VAL A 323 7.93 12.58 -10.51
N ARG A 324 8.61 12.84 -11.63
CA ARG A 324 8.27 12.25 -12.92
C ARG A 324 9.12 11.01 -13.14
N VAL A 325 8.47 9.88 -13.41
CA VAL A 325 9.10 8.56 -13.50
C VAL A 325 8.74 7.89 -14.82
N GLN A 326 9.71 7.21 -15.42
CA GLN A 326 9.51 6.36 -16.58
C GLN A 326 9.40 4.89 -16.15
N VAL A 327 8.46 4.16 -16.74
CA VAL A 327 8.34 2.71 -16.54
C VAL A 327 9.46 2.01 -17.33
N ILE A 328 10.47 1.49 -16.64
CA ILE A 328 11.59 0.78 -17.27
C ILE A 328 11.19 -0.64 -17.61
N ARG A 329 10.58 -1.33 -16.64
CA ARG A 329 10.22 -2.73 -16.75
C ARG A 329 9.07 -3.07 -15.82
N VAL A 330 8.24 -4.02 -16.25
CA VAL A 330 7.19 -4.61 -15.41
C VAL A 330 7.62 -6.03 -15.02
N ASP A 331 7.71 -6.29 -13.72
CA ASP A 331 8.06 -7.60 -13.19
C ASP A 331 6.81 -8.28 -12.62
N MET A 332 6.23 -9.18 -13.42
CA MET A 332 5.00 -9.90 -13.08
C MET A 332 5.20 -10.94 -11.97
N GLU A 333 6.42 -11.48 -11.81
CA GLU A 333 6.74 -12.44 -10.75
C GLU A 333 6.84 -11.72 -9.40
N ARG A 334 7.56 -10.59 -9.37
CA ARG A 334 7.70 -9.76 -8.18
C ARG A 334 6.48 -8.89 -7.90
N ARG A 335 5.55 -8.76 -8.87
CA ARG A 335 4.36 -7.90 -8.82
C ARG A 335 4.75 -6.44 -8.54
N GLN A 336 5.80 -5.97 -9.21
CA GLN A 336 6.39 -4.65 -9.00
C GLN A 336 6.75 -4.01 -10.35
N LEU A 337 6.68 -2.68 -10.40
CA LEU A 337 7.23 -1.89 -11.50
C LEU A 337 8.66 -1.47 -11.15
N ASP A 338 9.58 -1.62 -12.10
CA ASP A 338 10.87 -0.96 -12.04
C ASP A 338 10.74 0.40 -12.72
N LEU A 339 11.00 1.46 -11.96
CA LEU A 339 10.87 2.85 -12.40
C LEU A 339 12.26 3.49 -12.48
N GLY A 340 12.38 4.55 -13.29
CA GLY A 340 13.52 5.46 -13.24
C GLY A 340 13.04 6.90 -13.25
N ILE A 341 13.78 7.80 -12.61
CA ILE A 341 13.45 9.23 -12.60
C ILE A 341 13.73 9.78 -14.00
N ALA A 342 12.71 10.36 -14.64
CA ALA A 342 12.78 10.80 -16.03
C ALA A 342 13.94 11.79 -16.26
N ASP A 343 14.09 12.78 -15.38
CA ASP A 343 15.17 13.77 -15.46
C ASP A 343 16.57 13.13 -15.43
N ILE A 344 16.76 12.09 -14.62
CA ILE A 344 18.05 11.38 -14.51
C ILE A 344 18.30 10.55 -15.77
N LEU A 345 17.28 9.84 -16.26
CA LEU A 345 17.37 9.03 -17.46
C LEU A 345 17.67 9.89 -18.70
N ASN A 346 17.03 11.06 -18.80
CA ASN A 346 17.24 11.99 -19.92
C ASN A 346 18.65 12.61 -19.87
N ALA A 347 19.14 13.02 -18.69
CA ALA A 347 20.52 13.49 -18.55
C ALA A 347 21.55 12.43 -18.97
N ILE A 348 21.32 11.15 -18.63
CA ILE A 348 22.19 10.05 -19.06
C ILE A 348 22.14 9.89 -20.59
N ARG A 349 20.95 9.86 -21.20
CA ARG A 349 20.79 9.76 -22.66
C ARG A 349 21.53 10.86 -23.40
N GLU A 350 21.40 12.12 -22.95
CA GLU A 350 22.13 13.25 -23.54
C GLU A 350 23.65 13.09 -23.46
N THR A 351 24.17 12.56 -22.34
CA THR A 351 25.61 12.30 -22.21
C THR A 351 26.10 11.13 -23.07
N GLU A 352 25.25 10.13 -23.32
CA GLU A 352 25.57 9.01 -24.19
C GLU A 352 25.52 9.39 -25.68
N GLU A 353 24.53 10.19 -26.10
CA GLU A 353 24.44 10.74 -27.46
C GLU A 353 25.62 11.66 -27.79
N ASN A 354 26.03 12.51 -26.84
CA ASN A 354 27.20 13.38 -26.99
C ASN A 354 28.55 12.62 -27.00
N ARG A 355 28.58 11.35 -26.59
CA ARG A 355 29.83 10.56 -26.57
C ARG A 355 30.24 10.03 -27.93
N GLY A 356 29.38 10.10 -28.95
CA GLY A 356 29.65 9.59 -30.31
C GLY A 356 30.01 8.10 -30.35
N PRO A 357 30.00 7.45 -31.53
CA PRO A 357 30.49 6.08 -31.62
C PRO A 357 31.97 6.06 -31.25
N ARG A 358 32.32 5.34 -30.16
CA ARG A 358 33.71 5.05 -29.80
C ARG A 358 34.39 4.32 -30.97
N ARG A 359 34.99 5.08 -31.89
CA ARG A 359 35.98 4.55 -32.83
C ARG A 359 37.09 3.96 -31.98
N SER A 360 37.13 2.63 -31.91
CA SER A 360 38.28 1.92 -31.36
C SER A 360 39.51 2.40 -32.12
N LYS A 361 40.40 3.17 -31.48
CA LYS A 361 41.74 3.46 -31.99
C LYS A 361 42.60 2.20 -31.86
N ALA A 362 42.20 1.12 -32.53
CA ALA A 362 43.10 0.01 -32.83
C ALA A 362 43.82 0.38 -34.13
N LYS A 363 45.08 0.84 -34.03
CA LYS A 363 45.94 1.00 -35.21
C LYS A 363 46.07 -0.35 -35.92
N PRO A 364 45.85 -0.45 -37.24
CA PRO A 364 46.22 -1.64 -37.99
C PRO A 364 47.74 -1.84 -37.84
N ARG A 365 48.15 -3.06 -37.54
CA ARG A 365 49.56 -3.42 -37.42
C ARG A 365 50.12 -3.55 -38.84
N ASP A 366 51.08 -2.71 -39.19
CA ASP A 366 51.76 -2.73 -40.49
C ASP A 366 52.40 -4.11 -40.73
N GLU A 367 51.92 -4.84 -41.73
CA GLU A 367 52.58 -6.04 -42.25
C GLU A 367 53.67 -5.61 -43.24
N ALA A 368 54.91 -5.65 -42.78
CA ALA A 368 56.09 -5.47 -43.60
C ALA A 368 56.23 -6.63 -44.60
N ARG A 369 56.39 -6.25 -45.87
CA ARG A 369 56.69 -7.10 -47.02
C ARG A 369 57.98 -7.92 -46.81
N ALA A 370 57.93 -9.21 -47.12
CA ALA A 370 59.07 -9.95 -47.63
C ALA A 370 58.61 -10.76 -48.87
N HIS A 371 59.07 -10.34 -50.04
CA HIS A 371 58.92 -11.04 -51.31
C HIS A 371 59.95 -12.18 -51.43
N GLY A 372 59.58 -13.32 -52.03
CA GLY A 372 60.54 -14.33 -52.50
C GLY A 372 60.04 -15.77 -52.75
N VAL A 373 59.05 -15.97 -53.65
CA VAL A 373 58.97 -16.97 -54.77
C VAL A 373 59.47 -18.44 -54.57
N PRO A 374 58.88 -19.51 -55.17
CA PRO A 374 57.49 -19.90 -55.43
C PRO A 374 57.15 -21.40 -55.15
N ALA A 375 55.85 -21.72 -55.22
CA ALA A 375 55.18 -22.98 -55.62
C ALA A 375 55.86 -24.37 -55.42
N ARG A 376 55.20 -25.25 -54.65
CA ARG A 376 55.04 -26.67 -55.03
C ARG A 376 53.85 -27.37 -54.33
N GLN A 377 53.11 -28.13 -55.13
CA GLN A 377 51.99 -28.99 -54.78
C GLN A 377 52.40 -30.17 -53.88
N GLY A 378 51.46 -30.59 -53.02
CA GLY A 378 51.05 -31.99 -52.94
C GLY A 378 51.56 -32.85 -51.78
N LYS A 379 50.58 -33.57 -51.21
CA LYS A 379 50.63 -34.85 -50.47
C LYS A 379 51.05 -34.85 -48.99
N GLY A 380 50.04 -35.17 -48.16
CA GLY A 380 50.00 -36.49 -47.50
C GLY A 380 50.69 -36.64 -46.13
N PRO A 381 50.29 -37.65 -45.33
CA PRO A 381 50.07 -37.50 -43.89
C PRO A 381 51.09 -38.26 -43.03
N GLY A 382 51.19 -37.95 -41.72
CA GLY A 382 52.00 -38.77 -40.82
C GLY A 382 52.16 -38.31 -39.38
N LYS A 383 51.35 -38.90 -38.50
CA LYS A 383 51.52 -39.20 -37.06
C LYS A 383 52.81 -38.71 -36.32
N GLY A 384 52.57 -38.08 -35.17
CA GLY A 384 52.98 -38.64 -33.88
C GLY A 384 54.09 -37.93 -33.12
N LYS A 385 53.73 -37.32 -31.97
CA LYS A 385 54.23 -37.60 -30.60
C LYS A 385 54.10 -36.38 -29.70
N ALA A 386 53.45 -36.59 -28.56
CA ALA A 386 53.65 -35.78 -27.35
C ALA A 386 55.04 -36.10 -26.74
N PRO A 387 55.62 -35.26 -25.86
CA PRO A 387 55.14 -35.19 -24.48
C PRO A 387 55.13 -33.79 -23.85
N ALA A 388 54.60 -33.77 -22.63
CA ALA A 388 54.25 -32.64 -21.79
C ALA A 388 55.43 -31.85 -21.18
N LYS A 389 55.14 -30.56 -20.86
CA LYS A 389 55.49 -29.74 -19.68
C LYS A 389 55.34 -28.28 -20.12
N GLY A 390 54.71 -27.33 -19.43
CA GLY A 390 54.11 -27.22 -18.11
C GLY A 390 54.10 -25.71 -17.80
N GLY A 391 52.93 -25.11 -17.56
CA GLY A 391 52.80 -23.67 -17.29
C GLY A 391 51.40 -23.33 -16.75
N ARG A 392 51.34 -23.02 -15.45
CA ARG A 392 50.17 -22.83 -14.57
C ARG A 392 49.09 -21.84 -15.09
N PRO A 393 47.78 -22.11 -14.88
CA PRO A 393 46.73 -21.08 -14.93
C PRO A 393 46.57 -20.33 -13.60
N GLY A 394 46.26 -19.03 -13.73
CA GLY A 394 46.18 -18.04 -12.66
C GLY A 394 44.98 -18.18 -11.71
N LYS A 395 45.17 -17.55 -10.54
CA LYS A 395 44.48 -17.78 -9.26
C LYS A 395 43.04 -17.24 -9.14
N ARG A 396 42.31 -16.96 -10.23
CA ARG A 396 40.95 -16.38 -10.17
C ARG A 396 39.80 -17.31 -10.58
N GLU A 397 40.10 -18.50 -11.10
CA GLU A 397 39.07 -19.42 -11.60
C GLU A 397 38.69 -20.56 -10.64
N ARG A 398 39.27 -20.60 -9.42
CA ARG A 398 38.98 -21.61 -8.40
C ARG A 398 37.94 -21.21 -7.34
N ALA A 399 37.44 -19.98 -7.36
CA ALA A 399 36.46 -19.52 -6.38
C ALA A 399 34.99 -19.78 -6.77
N PHE A 400 34.68 -19.96 -8.06
CA PHE A 400 33.29 -20.05 -8.52
C PHE A 400 32.72 -21.48 -8.58
N LYS A 401 33.57 -22.53 -8.63
CA LYS A 401 33.11 -23.93 -8.70
C LYS A 401 32.94 -24.64 -7.34
N LYS A 402 33.25 -23.97 -6.21
CA LYS A 402 33.10 -24.56 -4.87
C LYS A 402 31.83 -24.15 -4.10
N ALA A 403 31.06 -23.18 -4.60
CA ALA A 403 29.82 -22.72 -3.95
C ALA A 403 28.54 -23.42 -4.44
N VAL A 404 28.57 -24.11 -5.58
CA VAL A 404 27.37 -24.72 -6.20
C VAL A 404 27.13 -26.19 -5.78
N LYS A 405 28.00 -26.78 -4.94
CA LYS A 405 27.86 -28.18 -4.49
C LYS A 405 27.52 -28.38 -3.01
N GLY A 406 27.20 -27.31 -2.27
CA GLY A 406 27.07 -27.34 -0.79
C GLY A 406 25.67 -27.23 -0.20
N ARG A 407 24.59 -27.09 -0.98
CA ARG A 407 23.21 -26.99 -0.45
C ARG A 407 22.30 -28.07 -1.03
N ARG A 408 22.51 -29.30 -0.59
CA ARG A 408 21.52 -30.39 -0.61
C ARG A 408 21.91 -31.37 0.49
N GLN A 409 21.49 -31.06 1.71
CA GLN A 409 21.20 -31.98 2.82
C GLN A 409 21.06 -31.17 4.11
N ARG A 410 19.80 -30.88 4.48
CA ARG A 410 19.20 -31.07 5.81
C ARG A 410 17.73 -30.73 5.71
#